data_AF-A0A847PP06-F1
#
_entry.id   AF-A0A847PP06-F1
#
_cell.length_a   1.000
_cell.length_b   1.000
_cell.length_c   1.000
_cell.angle_alpha   90.00
_cell.angle_beta   90.00
_cell.angle_gamma   90.00
#
_symmetry.space_group_name_H-M   'P 1'
#
loop_
_entity.id
_entity.type
_entity.pdbx_description
1 polymer ?
#
loop_
_entity_poly.entity_id
_entity_poly.type
_entity_poly.pdbx_seq_one_letter_code
_entity_poly.pdbx_strand_id
1 'polypeptide(L)'
;MSTTFFDQHKSIQNSQVSFQKAFSSHSSDILFPSEPVEEIKLFLDMDGVLTDFTGACEKLGDNMMSWYSSDRKFFWKKIASAGIEFWSEMRWMPGGRELHGFLKSSGFCPTILSALPGPERKKALTNAREGKIKWLRKELGSSYAENAILCYRPEKALQSGAARVLIDDNSENICEWEEAGGIGILHKNTSRTIRCFGKIFIEQSPDTNFPKKT
;
A
#
# COMPACT_ATOMS: atom_id res chain seq x y z
N MET A 1 -5.47 -51.15 -20.11
CA MET A 1 -5.64 -51.30 -21.57
C MET A 1 -7.12 -51.48 -21.84
N SER A 2 -7.66 -50.64 -22.74
CA SER A 2 -8.88 -50.85 -23.54
C SER A 2 -10.25 -50.77 -22.83
N THR A 3 -11.32 -50.10 -23.29
CA THR A 3 -11.61 -49.01 -24.24
C THR A 3 -13.11 -48.64 -24.03
N THR A 4 -13.47 -47.35 -24.18
CA THR A 4 -14.73 -46.75 -24.73
C THR A 4 -16.12 -47.39 -24.47
N PHE A 5 -17.09 -46.69 -23.85
CA PHE A 5 -17.98 -45.59 -24.31
C PHE A 5 -19.29 -46.02 -25.03
N PHE A 6 -20.40 -45.49 -24.48
CA PHE A 6 -21.73 -45.16 -25.04
C PHE A 6 -22.71 -46.25 -25.54
N ASP A 7 -23.97 -46.21 -25.05
CA ASP A 7 -25.09 -45.83 -25.93
C ASP A 7 -26.36 -45.36 -25.19
N GLN A 8 -27.15 -44.54 -25.89
CA GLN A 8 -28.37 -43.83 -25.47
C GLN A 8 -29.67 -44.63 -25.76
N HIS A 9 -30.78 -44.36 -25.03
CA HIS A 9 -32.04 -43.79 -25.58
C HIS A 9 -33.32 -44.03 -24.72
N LYS A 10 -34.18 -42.97 -24.68
CA LYS A 10 -35.68 -42.95 -24.67
C LYS A 10 -36.39 -43.43 -23.38
N SER A 11 -37.55 -42.92 -22.93
CA SER A 11 -38.61 -42.09 -23.52
C SER A 11 -39.66 -41.68 -22.46
N ILE A 12 -40.17 -40.44 -22.54
CA ILE A 12 -41.59 -39.97 -22.45
C ILE A 12 -42.46 -40.39 -21.23
N GLN A 13 -43.02 -39.40 -20.50
CA GLN A 13 -44.47 -39.12 -20.28
C GLN A 13 -44.60 -37.73 -19.62
N ASN A 14 -45.10 -36.68 -20.28
CA ASN A 14 -46.49 -36.30 -20.54
C ASN A 14 -47.33 -36.07 -19.28
N SER A 15 -47.57 -34.79 -18.92
CA SER A 15 -48.89 -34.35 -18.44
C SER A 15 -49.06 -32.84 -18.65
N GLN A 16 -50.18 -32.52 -19.27
CA GLN A 16 -50.70 -31.20 -19.60
C GLN A 16 -51.09 -30.46 -18.32
N VAL A 17 -51.00 -29.12 -18.29
CA VAL A 17 -52.17 -28.22 -18.20
C VAL A 17 -51.75 -26.82 -18.69
N SER A 18 -52.49 -26.36 -19.69
CA SER A 18 -52.53 -25.01 -20.24
C SER A 18 -53.22 -24.03 -19.30
N PHE A 19 -52.59 -22.89 -19.00
CA PHE A 19 -53.30 -21.64 -18.73
C PHE A 19 -52.56 -20.48 -19.41
N GLN A 20 -53.14 -20.00 -20.51
CA GLN A 20 -52.80 -18.71 -21.09
C GLN A 20 -53.37 -17.62 -20.17
N LYS A 21 -52.50 -16.71 -19.73
CA LYS A 21 -52.88 -15.30 -19.65
C LYS A 21 -51.65 -14.44 -19.93
N ALA A 22 -51.64 -13.89 -21.14
CA ALA A 22 -50.70 -12.86 -21.54
C ALA A 22 -50.92 -11.62 -20.69
N PHE A 23 -49.86 -11.13 -20.04
CA PHE A 23 -49.63 -9.72 -19.84
C PHE A 23 -48.16 -9.43 -20.13
N SER A 24 -47.96 -8.80 -21.28
CA SER A 24 -46.72 -8.13 -21.64
C SER A 24 -46.60 -6.87 -20.78
N SER A 25 -45.55 -6.82 -19.97
CA SER A 25 -44.89 -5.57 -19.62
C SER A 25 -43.40 -5.85 -19.66
N HIS A 26 -42.77 -5.47 -20.78
CA HIS A 26 -41.34 -5.26 -20.87
C HIS A 26 -40.91 -4.33 -19.73
N SER A 27 -40.33 -4.87 -18.66
CA SER A 27 -39.30 -4.18 -17.90
C SER A 27 -38.09 -5.09 -17.94
N SER A 28 -37.25 -4.86 -18.95
CA SER A 28 -35.88 -5.34 -18.91
C SER A 28 -35.19 -4.54 -17.81
N ASP A 29 -35.33 -4.99 -16.58
CA ASP A 29 -34.42 -4.62 -15.51
C ASP A 29 -33.08 -5.22 -15.92
N ILE A 30 -32.32 -4.43 -16.67
CA ILE A 30 -30.90 -4.65 -16.91
C ILE A 30 -30.28 -4.52 -15.52
N LEU A 31 -30.17 -5.66 -14.84
CA LEU A 31 -29.33 -5.81 -13.67
C LEU A 31 -27.90 -5.64 -14.18
N PHE A 32 -27.43 -4.39 -14.19
CA PHE A 32 -26.00 -4.13 -14.31
C PHE A 32 -25.34 -4.95 -13.21
N PRO A 33 -24.39 -5.85 -13.53
CA PRO A 33 -23.54 -6.42 -12.50
C PRO A 33 -22.94 -5.21 -11.78
N SER A 34 -23.22 -5.09 -10.48
CA SER A 34 -22.42 -4.19 -9.65
C SER A 34 -20.98 -4.62 -9.84
N GLU A 35 -20.19 -3.82 -10.55
CA GLU A 35 -18.75 -4.01 -10.65
C GLU A 35 -18.25 -4.33 -9.24
N PRO A 36 -17.45 -5.39 -9.04
CA PRO A 36 -16.91 -5.69 -7.73
C PRO A 36 -16.21 -4.43 -7.24
N VAL A 37 -16.64 -3.90 -6.09
CA VAL A 37 -15.96 -2.78 -5.44
C VAL A 37 -14.52 -3.24 -5.22
N GLU A 38 -13.58 -2.71 -6.00
CA GLU A 38 -12.18 -3.09 -5.88
C GLU A 38 -11.74 -2.79 -4.44
N GLU A 39 -11.29 -3.83 -3.74
CA GLU A 39 -10.83 -3.71 -2.36
C GLU A 39 -9.62 -2.77 -2.32
N ILE A 40 -9.69 -1.74 -1.47
CA ILE A 40 -8.62 -0.75 -1.35
C ILE A 40 -7.31 -1.43 -0.97
N LYS A 41 -6.30 -1.30 -1.83
CA LYS A 41 -4.93 -1.71 -1.52
C LYS A 41 -4.15 -0.53 -0.96
N LEU A 42 -3.67 -0.67 0.27
CA LEU A 42 -2.95 0.38 0.98
C LEU A 42 -1.43 0.17 0.92
N PHE A 43 -0.71 1.24 0.56
CA PHE A 43 0.73 1.35 0.59
C PHE A 43 1.17 2.41 1.60
N LEU A 44 2.25 2.12 2.32
CA LEU A 44 2.76 2.98 3.38
C LEU A 44 4.28 3.13 3.25
N ASP A 45 4.74 4.37 3.14
CA ASP A 45 6.17 4.65 3.15
C ASP A 45 6.80 4.42 4.54
N MET A 46 8.13 4.25 4.57
CA MET A 46 8.89 4.17 5.80
C MET A 46 9.50 5.50 6.21
N ASP A 47 10.37 6.09 5.39
CA ASP A 47 11.27 7.15 5.83
C ASP A 47 10.52 8.49 5.88
N GLY A 48 10.33 9.04 7.08
CA GLY A 48 9.49 10.23 7.27
C GLY A 48 8.02 9.91 7.57
N VAL A 49 7.62 8.63 7.57
CA VAL A 49 6.27 8.18 7.95
C VAL A 49 6.30 7.22 9.14
N LEU A 50 7.04 6.11 9.03
CA LEU A 50 7.25 5.14 10.12
C LEU A 50 8.59 5.36 10.83
N THR A 51 9.64 5.71 10.10
CA THR A 51 11.02 5.82 10.57
C THR A 51 11.54 7.25 10.49
N ASP A 52 12.20 7.68 11.57
CA ASP A 52 12.81 9.01 11.68
C ASP A 52 14.17 9.05 10.99
N PHE A 53 14.15 9.14 9.66
CA PHE A 53 15.35 9.20 8.83
C PHE A 53 16.16 10.47 9.09
N THR A 54 15.50 11.61 9.29
CA THR A 54 16.17 12.89 9.58
C THR A 54 16.90 12.82 10.91
N GLY A 55 16.24 12.35 11.99
CA GLY A 55 16.88 12.16 13.28
C GLY A 55 17.97 11.10 13.27
N ALA A 56 17.87 10.07 12.41
CA ALA A 56 18.96 9.12 12.19
C ALA A 56 20.17 9.78 11.51
N CYS A 57 19.94 10.68 10.55
CA CYS A 57 20.99 11.49 9.93
C CYS A 57 21.66 12.41 10.95
N GLU A 58 20.90 13.15 11.74
CA GLU A 58 21.44 14.08 12.75
C GLU A 58 22.35 13.38 13.76
N LYS A 59 22.05 12.13 14.14
CA LYS A 59 22.93 11.31 15.00
C LYS A 59 24.30 10.97 14.37
N LEU A 60 24.42 11.01 13.04
CA LEU A 60 25.71 10.83 12.36
C LEU A 60 26.57 12.10 12.34
N GLY A 61 25.95 13.27 12.58
CA GLY A 61 26.63 14.55 12.72
C GLY A 61 25.77 15.75 12.30
N ASP A 62 26.06 16.90 12.91
CA ASP A 62 25.24 18.13 12.87
C ASP A 62 25.00 18.72 11.46
N ASN A 63 25.83 18.38 10.48
CA ASN A 63 25.78 18.93 9.12
C ASN A 63 25.17 17.99 8.07
N MET A 64 24.58 16.86 8.47
CA MET A 64 24.09 15.86 7.52
C MET A 64 23.06 16.44 6.54
N MET A 65 22.07 17.18 7.03
CA MET A 65 21.05 17.76 6.14
C MET A 65 21.60 18.89 5.25
N SER A 66 22.65 19.59 5.69
CA SER A 66 23.37 20.54 4.84
C SER A 66 24.08 19.83 3.68
N TRP A 67 24.76 18.72 3.95
CA TRP A 67 25.40 17.91 2.90
C TRP A 67 24.39 17.23 1.97
N TYR A 68 23.19 16.91 2.44
CA TYR A 68 22.15 16.37 1.56
C TYR A 68 21.88 17.29 0.36
N SER A 69 21.92 18.61 0.59
CA SER A 69 21.73 19.62 -0.47
C SER A 69 23.03 20.03 -1.15
N SER A 70 24.13 20.19 -0.41
CA SER A 70 25.37 20.77 -0.93
C SER A 70 26.41 19.77 -1.43
N ASP A 71 26.47 18.57 -0.85
CA ASP A 71 27.43 17.50 -1.21
C ASP A 71 26.80 16.13 -0.98
N ARG A 72 25.93 15.74 -1.91
CA ARG A 72 25.24 14.44 -1.88
C ARG A 72 26.21 13.27 -1.80
N LYS A 73 27.38 13.37 -2.45
CA LYS A 73 28.37 12.30 -2.44
C LYS A 73 28.90 12.06 -1.03
N PHE A 74 29.22 13.13 -0.30
CA PHE A 74 29.68 13.03 1.07
C PHE A 74 28.59 12.59 2.05
N PHE A 75 27.37 13.10 1.89
CA PHE A 75 26.19 12.64 2.65
C PHE A 75 26.03 11.11 2.57
N TRP A 76 26.01 10.57 1.36
CA TRP A 76 25.84 9.12 1.17
C TRP A 76 27.07 8.31 1.58
N LYS A 77 28.27 8.88 1.51
CA LYS A 77 29.48 8.26 2.06
C LYS A 77 29.35 8.08 3.58
N LYS A 78 28.83 9.08 4.30
CA LYS A 78 28.60 9.00 5.75
C LYS A 78 27.58 7.94 6.12
N ILE A 79 26.43 7.89 5.44
CA ILE A 79 25.43 6.83 5.64
C ILE A 79 26.01 5.45 5.33
N ALA A 80 26.74 5.30 4.23
CA ALA A 80 27.36 4.02 3.87
C ALA A 80 28.42 3.56 4.89
N SER A 81 29.11 4.50 5.54
CA SER A 81 30.06 4.21 6.62
C SER A 81 29.38 3.79 7.92
N ALA A 82 28.16 4.28 8.20
CA ALA A 82 27.38 3.94 9.38
C ALA A 82 26.79 2.52 9.34
N GLY A 83 26.87 1.84 8.19
CA GLY A 83 26.50 0.42 8.10
C GLY A 83 25.01 0.18 7.95
N ILE A 84 24.60 -1.03 8.29
CA ILE A 84 23.21 -1.51 8.22
C ILE A 84 22.40 -0.93 9.38
N GLU A 85 23.07 -0.73 10.51
CA GLU A 85 22.55 -0.24 11.79
C GLU A 85 21.94 1.15 11.66
N PHE A 86 22.46 1.99 10.76
CA PHE A 86 21.83 3.27 10.43
C PHE A 86 20.34 3.10 10.10
N TRP A 87 20.00 2.08 9.31
CA TRP A 87 18.63 1.82 8.88
C TRP A 87 17.87 0.93 9.86
N SER A 88 18.52 -0.12 10.41
CA SER A 88 17.83 -1.07 11.29
C SER A 88 17.49 -0.50 12.67
N GLU A 89 18.22 0.52 13.11
CA GLU A 89 18.04 1.17 14.42
C GLU A 89 17.39 2.56 14.34
N MET A 90 16.81 2.91 13.18
CA MET A 90 16.02 4.13 13.08
C MET A 90 14.89 4.13 14.12
N ARG A 91 14.70 5.26 14.79
CA ARG A 91 13.59 5.44 15.72
C ARG A 91 12.29 5.50 14.93
N TRP A 92 11.20 5.20 15.61
CA TRP A 92 9.87 5.52 15.08
C TRP A 92 9.70 7.01 14.90
N MET A 93 9.02 7.40 13.83
CA MET A 93 8.49 8.76 13.69
C MET A 93 7.54 9.08 14.84
N PRO A 94 7.48 10.35 15.31
CA PRO A 94 6.43 10.81 16.20
C PRO A 94 5.04 10.45 15.62
N GLY A 95 4.27 9.64 16.35
CA GLY A 95 2.95 9.17 15.93
C GLY A 95 2.95 8.03 14.90
N GLY A 96 4.11 7.49 14.49
CA GLY A 96 4.19 6.40 13.50
C GLY A 96 3.54 5.10 14.00
N ARG A 97 3.73 4.75 15.29
CA ARG A 97 3.04 3.60 15.90
C ARG A 97 1.53 3.81 15.99
N GLU A 98 1.08 5.03 16.27
CA GLU A 98 -0.35 5.38 16.30
C GLU A 98 -0.96 5.23 14.89
N LEU A 99 -0.29 5.76 13.86
CA LEU A 99 -0.74 5.65 12.48
C LEU A 99 -0.86 4.17 12.05
N HIS A 100 0.20 3.38 12.27
CA HIS A 100 0.21 1.96 11.91
C HIS A 100 -0.87 1.17 12.66
N GLY A 101 -1.00 1.41 13.97
CA GLY A 101 -2.03 0.79 14.81
C GLY A 101 -3.44 1.12 14.34
N PHE A 102 -3.70 2.40 13.99
CA PHE A 102 -4.98 2.83 13.44
C PHE A 102 -5.33 2.11 12.14
N LEU A 103 -4.41 2.07 11.17
CA LEU A 103 -4.62 1.40 9.88
C LEU A 103 -4.95 -0.09 10.09
N LYS A 104 -4.18 -0.76 10.95
CA LYS A 104 -4.40 -2.17 11.30
C LYS A 104 -5.76 -2.39 11.97
N SER A 105 -6.13 -1.57 12.94
CA SER A 105 -7.43 -1.66 13.61
C SER A 105 -8.61 -1.35 12.70
N SER A 106 -8.37 -0.62 11.60
CA SER A 106 -9.36 -0.30 10.57
C SER A 106 -9.50 -1.41 9.52
N GLY A 107 -8.86 -2.57 9.73
CA GLY A 107 -8.92 -3.72 8.83
C GLY A 107 -7.87 -3.76 7.73
N PHE A 108 -6.94 -2.79 7.68
CA PHE A 108 -5.92 -2.72 6.64
C PHE A 108 -4.58 -3.29 7.10
N CYS A 109 -3.96 -4.12 6.25
CA CYS A 109 -2.55 -4.50 6.38
C CYS A 109 -1.74 -3.78 5.29
N PRO A 110 -1.17 -2.59 5.56
CA PRO A 110 -0.49 -1.82 4.52
C PRO A 110 0.73 -2.57 3.98
N THR A 111 0.88 -2.57 2.65
CA THR A 111 2.13 -2.98 2.00
C THR A 111 3.16 -1.88 2.21
N ILE A 112 4.32 -2.21 2.78
CA ILE A 112 5.40 -1.23 2.92
C ILE A 112 6.00 -0.95 1.54
N LEU A 113 6.04 0.31 1.15
CA LEU A 113 6.60 0.75 -0.12
C LEU A 113 7.65 1.83 0.13
N SER A 114 8.93 1.44 0.17
CA SER A 114 10.01 2.35 0.57
C SER A 114 11.11 2.45 -0.49
N ALA A 115 11.56 3.68 -0.71
CA ALA A 115 12.61 3.97 -1.68
C ALA A 115 13.98 3.53 -1.17
N LEU A 116 14.84 3.09 -2.09
CA LEU A 116 16.24 2.78 -1.86
C LEU A 116 17.15 3.88 -2.43
N PRO A 117 18.39 4.00 -1.91
CA PRO A 117 19.41 4.85 -2.53
C PRO A 117 19.66 4.48 -3.99
N GLY A 118 20.05 5.45 -4.81
CA GLY A 118 20.32 5.24 -6.23
C GLY A 118 21.36 4.14 -6.51
N PRO A 119 21.28 3.45 -7.67
CA PRO A 119 22.12 2.31 -8.02
C PRO A 119 23.62 2.61 -8.04
N GLU A 120 24.01 3.87 -8.25
CA GLU A 120 25.39 4.33 -8.20
C GLU A 120 26.01 4.22 -6.79
N ARG A 121 25.17 4.10 -5.75
CA ARG A 121 25.56 4.09 -4.33
C ARG A 121 25.55 2.67 -3.76
N LYS A 122 26.20 1.72 -4.45
CA LYS A 122 26.17 0.28 -4.15
C LYS A 122 26.20 -0.08 -2.66
N LYS A 123 27.15 0.46 -1.88
CA LYS A 123 27.25 0.16 -0.43
C LYS A 123 26.06 0.70 0.36
N ALA A 124 25.64 1.94 0.11
CA ALA A 124 24.47 2.50 0.78
C ALA A 124 23.19 1.75 0.39
N LEU A 125 23.06 1.35 -0.88
CA LEU A 125 21.95 0.55 -1.40
C LEU A 125 21.84 -0.81 -0.68
N THR A 126 22.95 -1.56 -0.60
CA THR A 126 22.96 -2.86 0.11
C THR A 126 22.61 -2.70 1.59
N ASN A 127 23.23 -1.72 2.27
CA ASN A 127 22.95 -1.44 3.68
C ASN A 127 21.48 -1.04 3.91
N ALA A 128 20.93 -0.20 3.01
CA ALA A 128 19.54 0.25 3.11
C ALA A 128 18.56 -0.90 2.94
N ARG A 129 18.77 -1.76 1.93
CA ARG A 129 17.92 -2.92 1.70
C ARG A 129 17.93 -3.85 2.89
N GLU A 130 19.10 -4.23 3.40
CA GLU A 130 19.20 -5.14 4.53
C GLU A 130 18.64 -4.52 5.81
N GLY A 131 18.98 -3.27 6.09
CA GLY A 131 18.61 -2.62 7.34
C GLY A 131 17.13 -2.27 7.42
N LYS A 132 16.49 -1.87 6.31
CA LYS A 132 15.02 -1.70 6.24
C LYS A 132 14.28 -3.02 6.50
N ILE A 133 14.73 -4.13 5.90
CA ILE A 133 14.15 -5.45 6.15
C ILE A 133 14.34 -5.88 7.62
N LYS A 134 15.51 -5.63 8.21
CA LYS A 134 15.75 -5.88 9.64
C LYS A 134 14.82 -5.05 10.53
N TRP A 135 14.66 -3.76 10.22
CA TRP A 135 13.76 -2.87 10.95
C TRP A 135 12.32 -3.39 10.90
N LEU A 136 11.82 -3.70 9.70
CA LEU A 136 10.46 -4.23 9.50
C LEU A 136 10.23 -5.52 10.26
N ARG A 137 11.17 -6.47 10.18
CA ARG A 137 11.07 -7.74 10.92
C ARG A 137 11.04 -7.51 12.43
N LYS A 138 11.84 -6.58 12.94
CA LYS A 138 11.92 -6.23 14.38
C LYS A 138 10.66 -5.54 14.88
N GLU A 139 10.16 -4.55 14.15
CA GLU A 139 9.13 -3.62 14.64
C GLU A 139 7.70 -3.98 14.21
N LEU A 140 7.54 -4.58 13.02
CA LEU A 140 6.24 -4.94 12.44
C LEU A 140 6.03 -6.45 12.26
N GLY A 141 7.12 -7.23 12.20
CA GLY A 141 7.11 -8.70 12.07
C GLY A 141 7.47 -9.21 10.66
N SER A 142 7.70 -10.52 10.54
CA SER A 142 8.19 -11.14 9.30
C SER A 142 7.27 -10.95 8.10
N SER A 143 5.95 -10.98 8.29
CA SER A 143 4.99 -10.78 7.19
C SER A 143 5.14 -9.41 6.53
N TYR A 144 5.39 -8.35 7.30
CA TYR A 144 5.66 -7.02 6.74
C TYR A 144 7.00 -6.99 6.00
N ALA A 145 8.03 -7.63 6.55
CA ALA A 145 9.35 -7.68 5.93
C ALA A 145 9.36 -8.45 4.60
N GLU A 146 8.61 -9.55 4.50
CA GLU A 146 8.54 -10.41 3.32
C GLU A 146 7.69 -9.78 2.19
N ASN A 147 6.65 -9.03 2.55
CA ASN A 147 5.77 -8.36 1.58
C ASN A 147 6.21 -6.94 1.22
N ALA A 148 7.28 -6.42 1.84
CA ALA A 148 7.76 -5.07 1.58
C ALA A 148 8.30 -4.92 0.15
N ILE A 149 7.91 -3.82 -0.49
CA ILE A 149 8.40 -3.42 -1.80
C ILE A 149 9.49 -2.37 -1.58
N LEU A 150 10.74 -2.78 -1.78
CA LEU A 150 11.91 -1.90 -1.72
C LEU A 150 12.44 -1.65 -3.14
N CYS A 151 12.10 -0.48 -3.68
CA CYS A 151 12.34 -0.08 -5.07
C CYS A 151 13.08 1.27 -5.14
N TYR A 152 13.44 1.72 -6.33
CA TYR A 152 13.88 3.11 -6.50
C TYR A 152 12.67 4.05 -6.45
N ARG A 153 12.92 5.29 -6.04
CA ARG A 153 11.85 6.28 -5.86
C ARG A 153 10.90 6.42 -7.06
N PRO A 154 11.37 6.58 -8.32
CA PRO A 154 10.48 6.69 -9.47
C PRO A 154 9.65 5.42 -9.75
N GLU A 155 10.11 4.26 -9.27
CA GLU A 155 9.42 2.98 -9.46
C GLU A 155 8.22 2.82 -8.52
N LYS A 156 8.05 3.70 -7.53
CA LYS A 156 6.87 3.69 -6.66
C LYS A 156 5.58 3.83 -7.47
N ALA A 157 5.55 4.72 -8.46
CA ALA A 157 4.37 4.95 -9.30
C ALA A 157 3.92 3.69 -10.07
N LEU A 158 4.82 2.74 -10.33
CA LEU A 158 4.48 1.46 -10.97
C LEU A 158 3.55 0.58 -10.10
N GLN A 159 3.46 0.85 -8.80
CA GLN A 159 2.55 0.17 -7.88
C GLN A 159 1.18 0.86 -7.78
N SER A 160 1.01 2.02 -8.41
CA SER A 160 -0.23 2.80 -8.40
C SER A 160 -1.32 2.19 -9.29
N GLY A 161 -2.51 2.78 -9.28
CA GLY A 161 -3.68 2.38 -10.06
C GLY A 161 -4.99 2.52 -9.28
N ALA A 162 -6.09 2.11 -9.89
CA ALA A 162 -7.42 2.15 -9.30
C ALA A 162 -7.46 1.43 -7.94
N ALA A 163 -8.21 2.01 -6.98
CA ALA A 163 -8.33 1.54 -5.60
C ALA A 163 -6.98 1.36 -4.84
N ARG A 164 -5.90 2.04 -5.25
CA ARG A 164 -4.61 2.00 -4.54
C ARG A 164 -4.29 3.31 -3.84
N VAL A 165 -4.10 3.24 -2.53
CA VAL A 165 -3.79 4.40 -1.69
C VAL A 165 -2.33 4.39 -1.29
N LEU A 166 -1.61 5.49 -1.46
CA LEU A 166 -0.25 5.68 -0.93
C LEU A 166 -0.25 6.74 0.17
N ILE A 167 0.30 6.39 1.33
CA ILE A 167 0.67 7.33 2.39
C ILE A 167 2.19 7.54 2.35
N ASP A 168 2.62 8.76 2.01
CA ASP A 168 4.04 9.10 1.79
C ASP A 168 4.28 10.58 2.18
N ASP A 169 5.45 10.91 2.73
CA ASP A 169 5.77 12.26 3.18
C ASP A 169 6.26 13.18 2.04
N ASN A 170 6.67 12.57 0.92
CA ASN A 170 7.22 13.23 -0.26
C ASN A 170 6.10 13.61 -1.26
N SER A 171 5.94 14.91 -1.52
CA SER A 171 4.87 15.43 -2.38
C SER A 171 5.01 15.02 -3.85
N GLU A 172 6.22 14.80 -4.34
CA GLU A 172 6.43 14.39 -5.74
C GLU A 172 6.13 12.89 -5.90
N ASN A 173 6.40 12.04 -4.89
CA ASN A 173 5.89 10.66 -4.89
C ASN A 173 4.37 10.62 -4.96
N ILE A 174 3.70 11.50 -4.20
CA ILE A 174 2.24 11.62 -4.21
C ILE A 174 1.72 12.07 -5.57
N CYS A 175 2.34 13.08 -6.19
CA CYS A 175 1.97 13.55 -7.52
C CYS A 175 2.10 12.43 -8.56
N GLU A 176 3.26 11.77 -8.63
CA GLU A 176 3.50 10.66 -9.56
C GLU A 176 2.53 9.48 -9.32
N TRP A 177 2.15 9.23 -8.06
CA TRP A 177 1.18 8.21 -7.70
C TRP A 177 -0.22 8.53 -8.21
N GLU A 178 -0.67 9.76 -8.02
CA GLU A 178 -1.99 10.25 -8.47
C GLU A 178 -2.07 10.30 -10.00
N GLU A 179 -1.00 10.74 -10.69
CA GLU A 179 -0.90 10.71 -12.15
C GLU A 179 -1.00 9.29 -12.72
N ALA A 180 -0.49 8.30 -11.99
CA ALA A 180 -0.61 6.89 -12.34
C ALA A 180 -1.98 6.27 -11.96
N GLY A 181 -2.95 7.08 -11.53
CA GLY A 181 -4.35 6.69 -11.29
C GLY A 181 -4.67 6.19 -9.89
N GLY A 182 -3.75 6.35 -8.93
CA GLY A 182 -3.96 6.03 -7.53
C GLY A 182 -4.40 7.22 -6.69
N ILE A 183 -4.57 7.00 -5.39
CA ILE A 183 -4.97 8.01 -4.42
C ILE A 183 -3.81 8.32 -3.49
N GLY A 184 -3.39 9.58 -3.46
CA GLY A 184 -2.30 10.04 -2.61
C GLY A 184 -2.77 10.62 -1.27
N ILE A 185 -2.05 10.28 -0.19
CA ILE A 185 -2.17 10.94 1.10
C ILE A 185 -0.79 11.45 1.51
N LEU A 186 -0.56 12.74 1.29
CA LEU A 186 0.66 13.41 1.76
C LEU A 186 0.74 13.38 3.30
N HIS A 187 1.70 12.63 3.84
CA HIS A 187 1.94 12.58 5.27
C HIS A 187 2.63 13.88 5.74
N LYS A 188 2.11 14.45 6.83
CA LYS A 188 2.67 15.63 7.51
C LYS A 188 2.62 15.48 9.02
N ASN A 189 1.59 14.79 9.51
CA ASN A 189 1.47 14.28 10.87
C ASN A 189 0.37 13.21 10.89
N THR A 190 0.39 12.38 11.93
CA THR A 190 -0.55 11.27 12.10
C THR A 190 -2.01 11.71 12.09
N SER A 191 -2.37 12.76 12.83
CA SER A 191 -3.77 13.21 12.93
C SER A 191 -4.36 13.62 11.58
N ARG A 192 -3.58 14.35 10.76
CA ARG A 192 -4.00 14.72 9.39
C ARG A 192 -4.15 13.48 8.51
N THR A 193 -3.18 12.57 8.54
CA THR A 193 -3.21 11.35 7.72
C THR A 193 -4.43 10.48 8.07
N ILE A 194 -4.70 10.25 9.35
CA ILE A 194 -5.88 9.50 9.81
C ILE A 194 -7.17 10.14 9.31
N ARG A 195 -7.30 11.47 9.42
CA ARG A 195 -8.47 12.19 8.94
C ARG A 195 -8.65 12.08 7.41
N CYS A 196 -7.57 12.20 6.65
CA CYS A 196 -7.60 12.04 5.19
C CYS A 196 -7.99 10.61 4.78
N PHE A 197 -7.38 9.61 5.42
CA PHE A 197 -7.66 8.21 5.16
C PHE A 197 -9.13 7.85 5.46
N GLY A 198 -9.68 8.36 6.57
CA GLY A 198 -11.08 8.11 6.91
C GLY A 198 -12.08 8.68 5.90
N LYS A 199 -11.76 9.81 5.24
CA LYS A 199 -12.61 10.34 4.16
C LYS A 199 -12.64 9.42 2.94
N ILE A 200 -11.47 8.95 2.51
CA ILE A 200 -11.34 8.02 1.38
C ILE A 200 -12.13 6.74 1.64
N PHE A 201 -12.03 6.21 2.86
CA PHE A 201 -12.76 5.00 3.22
C PHE A 201 -14.28 5.19 3.19
N ILE A 202 -14.80 6.31 3.71
CA ILE A 202 -16.25 6.61 3.66
C ILE A 202 -16.72 6.81 2.21
N GLU A 203 -15.95 7.52 1.39
CA GLU A 203 -16.29 7.78 -0.02
C GLU A 203 -16.34 6.49 -0.86
N GLN A 204 -15.51 5.50 -0.54
CA GLN A 204 -15.48 4.21 -1.24
C GLN A 204 -16.35 3.13 -0.58
N SER A 205 -16.90 3.37 0.61
CA SER A 205 -17.76 2.45 1.33
C SER A 205 -18.86 3.22 2.08
N PRO A 206 -19.80 3.85 1.35
CA PRO A 206 -20.81 4.75 1.93
C PRO A 206 -21.71 4.10 2.98
N ASP A 207 -21.78 2.75 3.01
CA ASP A 207 -22.56 1.99 3.99
C ASP A 207 -21.80 1.64 5.30
N THR A 208 -20.54 2.06 5.45
CA THR A 208 -19.72 1.74 6.63
C THR A 208 -19.70 2.88 7.67
N ASN A 209 -20.22 2.61 8.87
CA ASN A 209 -20.18 3.52 10.01
C ASN A 209 -18.74 3.65 10.53
N PHE A 210 -18.10 4.79 10.27
CA PHE A 210 -16.76 5.11 10.80
C PHE A 210 -16.83 5.32 12.33
N PRO A 211 -15.96 4.69 13.13
CA PRO A 211 -15.93 4.95 14.57
C PRO A 211 -15.46 6.40 14.80
N LYS A 212 -16.38 7.24 15.27
CA LYS A 212 -16.05 8.59 15.77
C LYS A 212 -15.33 8.42 17.10
N LYS A 213 -14.09 8.92 17.21
CA LYS A 213 -13.40 9.07 18.50
C LYS A 213 -14.30 9.88 19.43
N THR A 214 -14.65 9.29 20.58
CA THR A 214 -15.23 9.96 21.75
C THR A 214 -14.15 10.73 22.49
#